data_AF-F9Y7D1-F1
#
_entry.id   AF-F9Y7D1-F1
#
_cell.length_a   1.000
_cell.length_b   1.000
_cell.length_c   1.000
_cell.angle_alpha   90.00
_cell.angle_beta   90.00
_cell.angle_gamma   90.00
#
_symmetry.space_group_name_H-M   'P 1'
#
loop_
_entity.id
_entity.type
_entity.pdbx_description
1 polymer ?
#
loop_
_entity_poly.entity_id
_entity_poly.type
_entity_poly.pdbx_seq_one_letter_code
_entity_poly.pdbx_strand_id
1 'polypeptide(L)'
;MGILKTVSRLFTWWDGRTLGTQLFTWRRGVKVGADGQGNFYYTDRAGERRWVVYTGENDASRIPPAWHGWLHHSTNEIPSAELAGLPTVANPTGTDGIYLPAGSILRKAPVQRQDYEAWDPEGANKVQGA
;
A
#
# COMPACT_ATOMS: atom_id res chain seq x y z
N MET A 1 -7.49 6.34 -29.00
CA MET A 1 -6.76 6.00 -27.75
C MET A 1 -5.41 5.34 -28.08
N GLY A 2 -4.57 5.95 -28.93
CA GLY A 2 -3.44 5.25 -29.55
C GLY A 2 -2.25 6.17 -29.74
N ILE A 3 -1.06 5.58 -29.76
CA ILE A 3 0.25 6.21 -30.05
C ILE A 3 0.81 7.09 -28.93
N LEU A 4 0.13 8.16 -28.48
CA LEU A 4 0.69 9.08 -27.46
C LEU A 4 1.01 8.38 -26.13
N LYS A 5 0.07 7.58 -25.60
CA LYS A 5 0.31 6.75 -24.40
C LYS A 5 1.40 5.70 -24.61
N THR A 6 1.59 5.21 -25.83
CA THR A 6 2.60 4.20 -26.17
C THR A 6 4.00 4.81 -26.17
N VAL A 7 4.14 6.03 -26.70
CA VAL A 7 5.41 6.77 -26.70
C VAL A 7 5.76 7.25 -25.29
N SER A 8 4.79 7.77 -24.52
CA SER A 8 5.04 8.16 -23.13
C SER A 8 5.56 7.00 -22.29
N ARG A 9 5.03 5.77 -22.46
CA ARG A 9 5.53 4.56 -21.76
C ARG A 9 6.98 4.18 -22.07
N LEU A 10 7.58 4.69 -23.15
CA LEU A 10 9.02 4.54 -23.41
C LEU A 10 9.86 5.42 -22.48
N PHE A 11 9.33 6.58 -22.05
CA PHE A 11 10.02 7.57 -21.23
C PHE A 11 9.54 7.59 -19.76
N THR A 12 8.35 7.06 -19.48
CA THR A 12 7.75 6.98 -18.14
C THR A 12 7.57 5.51 -17.73
N TRP A 13 8.68 4.77 -17.58
CA TRP A 13 8.63 3.35 -17.20
C TRP A 13 8.11 3.12 -15.77
N TRP A 14 7.98 4.19 -14.98
CA TRP A 14 7.39 4.17 -13.65
C TRP A 14 5.85 4.25 -13.66
N ASP A 15 5.23 4.70 -14.76
CA ASP A 15 3.78 4.84 -14.89
C ASP A 15 3.13 3.55 -15.44
N GLY A 16 2.88 2.61 -14.54
CA GLY A 16 2.21 1.34 -14.82
C GLY A 16 3.11 0.28 -15.48
N ARG A 17 2.51 -0.67 -16.22
CA ARG A 17 3.28 -1.75 -16.87
C ARG A 17 4.13 -1.23 -18.03
N THR A 18 5.38 -1.66 -18.06
CA THR A 18 6.27 -1.43 -19.21
C THR A 18 5.79 -2.20 -20.45
N LEU A 19 6.23 -1.78 -21.64
CA LEU A 19 5.94 -2.48 -22.89
C LEU A 19 6.49 -3.92 -22.89
N GLY A 20 7.65 -4.13 -22.27
CA GLY A 20 8.23 -5.47 -22.10
C GLY A 20 7.33 -6.38 -21.26
N THR A 21 6.85 -5.88 -20.11
CA THR A 21 5.89 -6.62 -19.27
C THR A 21 4.58 -6.89 -20.01
N GLN A 22 4.10 -5.95 -20.83
CA GLN A 22 2.91 -6.14 -21.65
C GLN A 22 3.09 -7.25 -22.69
N LEU A 23 4.19 -7.25 -23.44
CA LEU A 23 4.52 -8.28 -24.42
C LEU A 23 4.70 -9.66 -23.76
N PHE A 24 5.42 -9.70 -22.63
CA PHE A 24 5.61 -10.92 -21.86
C PHE A 24 4.27 -11.49 -21.38
N THR A 25 3.43 -10.65 -20.78
CA THR A 25 2.11 -11.05 -20.26
C THR A 25 1.20 -11.53 -21.40
N TRP A 26 1.21 -10.87 -22.55
CA TRP A 26 0.42 -11.31 -23.70
C TRP A 26 0.86 -12.69 -24.22
N ARG A 27 2.17 -12.95 -24.25
CA ARG A 27 2.70 -14.22 -24.77
C ARG A 27 2.60 -15.39 -23.79
N ARG A 28 2.74 -15.13 -22.49
CA ARG A 28 2.92 -16.17 -21.46
C ARG A 28 1.90 -16.15 -20.33
N GLY A 29 1.18 -15.05 -20.15
CA GLY A 29 0.27 -14.87 -19.04
C GLY A 29 -1.07 -15.56 -19.22
N VAL A 30 -1.47 -16.33 -18.21
CA VAL A 30 -2.83 -16.83 -18.00
C VAL A 30 -3.45 -15.95 -16.92
N LYS A 31 -4.55 -15.28 -17.24
CA LYS A 31 -5.26 -14.41 -16.29
C LYS A 31 -5.97 -15.29 -15.25
N VAL A 32 -5.70 -15.05 -13.97
CA VAL A 32 -6.27 -15.81 -12.84
C VAL A 32 -7.46 -15.08 -12.24
N GLY A 33 -7.36 -13.77 -12.04
CA GLY A 33 -8.43 -12.98 -11.45
C GLY A 33 -8.12 -11.49 -11.39
N ALA A 34 -8.98 -10.77 -10.66
CA ALA A 34 -8.84 -9.35 -10.36
C ALA A 34 -9.21 -9.10 -8.90
N ASP A 35 -8.61 -8.06 -8.31
CA ASP A 35 -9.04 -7.58 -6.99
C ASP A 35 -10.08 -6.45 -7.09
N GLY A 36 -10.57 -5.99 -5.93
CA GLY A 36 -11.50 -4.86 -5.85
C GLY A 36 -10.90 -3.50 -6.22
N GLN A 37 -9.56 -3.39 -6.33
CA GLN A 37 -8.89 -2.17 -6.81
C GLN A 37 -8.68 -2.18 -8.33
N GLY A 38 -9.04 -3.27 -9.01
CA GLY A 38 -8.87 -3.45 -10.45
C GLY A 38 -7.48 -3.90 -10.87
N ASN A 39 -6.63 -4.37 -9.95
CA ASN A 39 -5.36 -5.02 -10.30
C ASN A 39 -5.65 -6.42 -10.86
N PHE A 40 -4.88 -6.82 -11.89
CA PHE A 40 -5.04 -8.13 -12.53
C PHE A 40 -3.89 -9.07 -12.18
N TYR A 41 -4.24 -10.31 -11.85
CA TYR A 41 -3.28 -11.34 -11.45
C TYR A 41 -3.11 -12.38 -12.53
N TYR A 42 -1.85 -12.75 -12.80
CA TYR A 42 -1.47 -13.66 -13.86
C TYR A 42 -0.53 -14.74 -13.33
N THR A 43 -0.59 -15.90 -13.96
CA THR A 43 0.38 -16.98 -13.81
C THR A 43 0.90 -17.40 -15.19
N ASP A 44 2.07 -18.03 -15.25
CA ASP A 44 2.43 -18.77 -16.46
C ASP A 44 1.68 -20.11 -16.55
N ARG A 45 1.74 -20.78 -17.71
CA ARG A 45 1.08 -22.07 -17.94
C ARG A 45 1.62 -23.20 -17.04
N ALA A 46 2.83 -23.05 -16.51
CA ALA A 46 3.45 -24.03 -15.62
C ALA A 46 3.04 -23.81 -14.15
N GLY A 47 2.53 -22.63 -13.79
CA GLY A 47 2.22 -22.26 -12.41
C GLY A 47 3.42 -21.74 -11.61
N GLU A 48 4.59 -21.63 -12.24
CA GLU A 48 5.88 -21.34 -11.61
C GLU A 48 6.06 -19.86 -11.32
N ARG A 49 5.54 -19.01 -12.21
CA ARG A 49 5.65 -17.55 -12.09
C ARG A 49 4.28 -16.94 -11.90
N ARG A 50 4.12 -16.17 -10.83
CA ARG A 50 2.95 -15.35 -10.55
C ARG A 50 3.33 -13.87 -10.58
N TRP A 51 2.51 -13.04 -11.21
CA TRP A 51 2.73 -11.60 -11.24
C TRP A 51 1.41 -10.83 -11.26
N VAL A 52 1.48 -9.57 -10.87
CA VAL A 52 0.35 -8.63 -10.88
C VAL A 52 0.60 -7.52 -11.90
N VAL A 53 -0.48 -7.05 -12.52
CA VAL A 53 -0.53 -5.85 -13.34
C VAL A 53 -1.43 -4.85 -12.64
N TYR A 54 -0.84 -3.78 -12.11
CA TYR A 54 -1.56 -2.75 -11.38
C TYR A 54 -2.41 -1.87 -12.29
N THR A 55 -3.49 -1.35 -11.72
CA THR A 55 -4.26 -0.25 -12.30
C THR A 55 -3.79 1.07 -11.68
N GLY A 56 -3.10 1.89 -12.48
CA GLY A 56 -2.51 3.16 -12.05
C GLY A 56 -1.06 3.00 -11.57
N GLU A 57 -0.72 3.65 -10.46
CA GLU A 57 0.62 3.64 -9.88
C GLU A 57 1.03 2.24 -9.39
N ASN A 58 2.28 1.88 -9.68
CA ASN A 58 2.86 0.60 -9.30
C ASN A 58 3.29 0.63 -7.83
N ASP A 59 2.39 0.23 -6.93
CA ASP A 59 2.69 0.11 -5.50
C ASP A 59 2.32 -1.29 -5.00
N ALA A 60 3.32 -2.00 -4.47
CA ALA A 60 3.17 -3.36 -3.96
C ALA A 60 2.27 -3.45 -2.73
N SER A 61 2.16 -2.39 -1.95
CA SER A 61 1.32 -2.36 -0.74
C SER A 61 -0.17 -2.30 -1.06
N ARG A 62 -0.54 -2.04 -2.32
CA ARG A 62 -1.93 -2.04 -2.80
C ARG A 62 -2.50 -3.44 -3.02
N ILE A 63 -1.68 -4.48 -2.96
CA ILE A 63 -2.12 -5.87 -3.12
C ILE A 63 -2.88 -6.31 -1.86
N PRO A 64 -4.13 -6.80 -1.97
CA PRO A 64 -4.84 -7.30 -0.82
C PRO A 64 -4.17 -8.51 -0.18
N PRO A 65 -4.30 -8.72 1.14
CA PRO A 65 -3.60 -9.79 1.86
C PRO A 65 -3.79 -11.19 1.25
N ALA A 66 -5.00 -11.53 0.82
CA ALA A 66 -5.30 -12.81 0.18
C ALA A 66 -4.54 -12.99 -1.15
N TRP A 67 -4.54 -11.95 -1.99
CA TRP A 67 -3.79 -11.93 -3.24
C TRP A 67 -2.28 -11.88 -3.03
N HIS A 68 -1.80 -11.25 -1.95
CA HIS A 68 -0.40 -11.24 -1.56
C HIS A 68 0.07 -12.66 -1.21
N GLY A 69 -0.71 -13.39 -0.40
CA GLY A 69 -0.41 -14.79 -0.07
C GLY A 69 -0.31 -15.69 -1.30
N TRP A 70 -1.26 -15.55 -2.23
CA TRP A 70 -1.23 -16.28 -3.51
C TRP A 70 -0.03 -15.86 -4.38
N LEU A 71 0.23 -14.57 -4.53
CA LEU A 71 1.32 -14.05 -5.37
C LEU A 71 2.69 -14.55 -4.89
N HIS A 72 2.88 -14.63 -3.56
CA HIS A 72 4.12 -15.07 -2.93
C HIS A 72 4.18 -16.57 -2.64
N HIS A 73 3.33 -17.38 -3.29
CA HIS A 73 3.30 -18.85 -3.13
C HIS A 73 3.10 -19.32 -1.68
N SER A 74 2.62 -18.45 -0.79
CA SER A 74 2.28 -18.83 0.59
C SER A 74 1.00 -19.68 0.62
N THR A 75 0.12 -19.46 -0.36
CA THR A 75 -1.07 -20.28 -0.61
C THR A 75 -1.19 -20.58 -2.10
N ASN A 76 -1.80 -21.72 -2.44
CA ASN A 76 -2.17 -22.06 -3.83
C ASN A 76 -3.64 -21.75 -4.13
N GLU A 77 -4.41 -21.40 -3.12
CA GLU A 77 -5.82 -21.05 -3.24
C GLU A 77 -5.96 -19.70 -3.95
N ILE A 78 -6.78 -19.66 -5.00
CA ILE A 78 -7.14 -18.42 -5.67
C ILE A 78 -8.11 -17.67 -4.75
N PRO A 79 -7.81 -16.42 -4.36
CA PRO A 79 -8.68 -15.65 -3.47
C PRO A 79 -10.10 -15.53 -4.04
N SER A 80 -11.10 -15.91 -3.25
CA SER A 80 -12.51 -15.65 -3.56
C SER A 80 -12.94 -14.30 -2.99
N ALA A 81 -14.04 -13.73 -3.50
CA ALA A 81 -14.60 -12.48 -2.99
C ALA A 81 -15.03 -12.57 -1.51
N GLU A 82 -15.26 -13.78 -0.99
CA GLU A 82 -15.68 -14.03 0.39
C GLU A 82 -14.51 -13.94 1.39
N LEU A 83 -13.27 -14.09 0.92
CA LEU A 83 -12.07 -13.98 1.77
C LEU A 83 -11.60 -12.53 1.97
N ALA A 84 -12.49 -11.56 1.77
CA ALA A 84 -12.18 -10.14 1.88
C ALA A 84 -11.95 -9.75 3.35
N GLY A 85 -10.68 -9.62 3.73
CA GLY A 85 -10.28 -9.02 5.01
C GLY A 85 -10.49 -7.50 5.03
N LEU A 86 -9.74 -6.81 5.89
CA LEU A 86 -9.77 -5.34 5.95
C LEU A 86 -9.47 -4.70 4.58
N PRO A 87 -10.08 -3.53 4.28
CA PRO A 87 -9.81 -2.82 3.04
C PRO A 87 -8.32 -2.53 2.92
N THR A 88 -7.76 -2.86 1.77
CA THR A 88 -6.34 -2.63 1.49
C THR A 88 -6.11 -1.15 1.22
N VAL A 89 -5.26 -0.54 2.04
CA VAL A 89 -4.82 0.85 1.89
C VAL A 89 -3.37 0.83 1.44
N ALA A 90 -3.04 1.62 0.43
CA ALA A 90 -1.67 1.85 0.01
C ALA A 90 -0.84 2.39 1.18
N ASN A 91 0.45 2.04 1.24
CA ASN A 91 1.34 2.50 2.29
C ASN A 91 1.53 4.02 2.18
N PRO A 92 1.05 4.82 3.15
CA PRO A 92 1.07 6.28 3.03
C PRO A 92 2.43 6.90 3.40
N THR A 93 3.50 6.10 3.43
CA THR A 93 4.85 6.59 3.77
C THR A 93 5.28 7.68 2.78
N GLY A 94 5.78 8.81 3.31
CA GLY A 94 6.17 9.96 2.48
C GLY A 94 5.02 10.84 2.00
N THR A 95 3.78 10.56 2.41
CA THR A 95 2.59 11.39 2.16
C THR A 95 2.08 12.03 3.46
N ASP A 96 1.13 12.96 3.33
CA ASP A 96 0.44 13.56 4.49
C ASP A 96 -0.38 12.53 5.31
N GLY A 97 -0.67 11.35 4.74
CA GLY A 97 -1.38 10.27 5.40
C GLY A 97 -0.50 9.35 6.28
N ILE A 98 0.77 9.69 6.48
CA ILE A 98 1.71 8.86 7.25
C ILE A 98 1.21 8.61 8.68
N TYR A 99 1.43 7.39 9.19
CA TYR A 99 1.17 7.10 10.59
C TYR A 99 2.18 7.83 11.48
N LEU A 100 1.67 8.63 12.43
CA LEU A 100 2.47 9.35 13.41
C LEU A 100 2.21 8.80 14.83
N PRO A 101 3.23 8.25 15.52
CA PRO A 101 3.11 7.81 16.91
C PRO A 101 2.60 8.93 17.83
N ALA A 102 1.95 8.56 18.94
CA ALA A 102 1.27 9.52 19.83
C ALA A 102 2.15 10.71 20.28
N GLY A 103 3.41 10.46 20.63
CA GLY A 103 4.37 11.50 21.03
C GLY A 103 5.18 12.12 19.89
N SER A 104 4.84 11.85 18.62
CA SER A 104 5.57 12.41 17.48
C SER A 104 5.39 13.92 17.40
N ILE A 105 6.50 14.65 17.27
CA ILE A 105 6.52 16.10 17.10
C ILE A 105 5.83 16.58 15.81
N LEU A 106 5.65 15.69 14.84
CA LEU A 106 4.97 15.98 13.58
C LEU A 106 3.44 15.97 13.73
N ARG A 107 2.89 15.50 14.87
CA ARG A 107 1.44 15.57 15.13
C ARG A 107 1.05 17.00 15.48
N LYS A 108 -0.14 17.42 15.06
CA LYS A 108 -0.72 18.72 15.44
C LYS A 108 -0.84 18.90 16.97
N ALA A 109 -1.10 17.80 17.69
CA ALA A 109 -1.12 17.77 19.14
C ALA A 109 -0.39 16.49 19.62
N PRO A 110 0.93 16.56 19.86
CA PRO A 110 1.69 15.45 20.40
C PRO A 110 1.23 15.14 21.83
N VAL A 111 1.07 13.86 22.15
CA VAL A 111 0.80 13.41 23.52
C VAL A 111 2.06 13.66 24.35
N GLN A 112 1.93 14.51 25.36
CA GLN A 112 3.01 14.78 26.30
C GLN A 112 3.24 13.58 27.21
N ARG A 113 4.50 13.26 27.48
CA ARG A 113 4.84 12.27 28.52
C ARG A 113 4.46 12.85 29.89
N GLN A 114 3.79 12.05 30.70
CA GLN A 114 3.37 12.40 32.05
C GLN A 114 4.02 11.48 33.10
N ASP A 115 5.10 10.80 32.72
CA ASP A 115 5.83 9.87 33.59
C ASP A 115 6.48 10.56 34.80
N TYR A 116 6.54 11.90 34.76
CA TYR A 116 7.07 12.76 35.80
C TYR A 116 6.29 14.08 35.83
N GLU A 117 5.95 14.53 37.03
CA GLU A 117 5.42 15.88 37.27
C GLU A 117 6.56 16.77 37.78
N ALA A 118 6.90 17.81 37.01
CA ALA A 118 7.95 18.74 37.39
C ALA A 118 7.48 19.64 38.54
N TRP A 119 8.38 19.91 39.48
CA TRP A 119 8.10 20.85 40.56
C TRP A 119 7.92 22.27 40.01
N ASP A 120 6.75 22.87 40.26
CA ASP A 120 6.40 24.25 39.91
C ASP A 120 6.37 25.15 41.18
N PRO A 121 7.36 26.05 41.36
CA PRO A 121 7.41 26.95 42.52
C PRO A 121 6.25 27.95 42.57
N GLU A 122 5.66 28.34 41.45
CA GLU A 122 4.60 29.36 41.40
C GLU A 122 3.20 28.77 41.66
N GLY A 123 3.00 27.49 41.33
CA GLY A 123 1.76 26.75 41.59
C GLY A 123 1.41 26.65 43.08
N ALA A 124 2.42 26.62 43.96
CA ALA A 124 2.24 26.54 45.42
C ALA A 124 1.55 27.78 46.01
N ASN A 125 1.68 28.96 45.39
CA ASN A 125 1.10 30.20 45.89
C ASN A 125 -0.40 30.36 45.55
N LYS A 126 -0.97 29.53 44.68
CA LYS A 126 -2.39 29.61 44.29
C LYS A 126 -3.34 28.89 45.26
N VAL A 127 -2.82 28.04 46.15
CA VAL A 127 -3.63 27.23 47.08
C VAL A 127 -3.87 27.93 48.43
N GLN A 128 -3.09 28.97 48.75
CA GLN A 128 -3.18 29.68 50.05
C GLN A 128 -4.00 30.98 50.01
N GLY A 129 -4.67 31.27 48.90
CA GLY A 129 -5.40 32.53 48.68
C GLY A 129 -6.93 32.41 48.59
N ALA A 130 -7.54 31.33 49.08
CA ALA A 130 -8.99 31.13 49.14
C ALA A 130 -9.50 31.11 50.58
#